data_AF-A0A7C8DFH3-F1
#
_entry.id   AF-A0A7C8DFH3-F1
#
_cell.length_a   1.000
_cell.length_b   1.000
_cell.length_c   1.000
_cell.angle_alpha   90.00
_cell.angle_beta   90.00
_cell.angle_gamma   90.00
#
_symmetry.space_group_name_H-M   'P 1'
#
loop_
_entity.id
_entity.type
_entity.pdbx_description
1 polymer ?
#
loop_
_entity_poly.entity_id
_entity_poly.type
_entity_poly.pdbx_seq_one_letter_code
_entity_poly.pdbx_strand_id
1 'polypeptide(L)'
;MNRNWKQLSQAQTGGSKLSGAVFAVALGTLIATVFASASLATAQPRRSNQIDRAAEATPSKLSDPDIAPEASELQTEETAEPVEPEVVFEWSKFPAVHEADLLRRRNNPLYIEARRTIDEEELRAAKRIDADQQWQELEAYIGLISDKKRMVRYESASQMADALLRIDEGTWNALRVGGKAYDLAKSIQTVRRELMGKWRESSAGDPGVKALLDAEDRLPAVNTDSAAIRFIALIQAEESPIPAHEMGTALMSEGAGAISKVYNSLRGELKSNMKKQLKVLMQEVGRDEIDFEGKDQKVAIVAKLLEARPSDFGI
;
A
#
# COMPACT_ATOMS: atom_id res chain seq x y z
N MET A 1 14.12 -24.02 2.95
CA MET A 1 15.47 -23.77 2.36
C MET A 1 16.36 -23.18 3.44
N ASN A 2 17.40 -23.91 3.85
CA ASN A 2 18.40 -23.46 4.83
C ASN A 2 19.24 -22.31 4.24
N ARG A 3 19.15 -21.10 4.83
CA ARG A 3 20.09 -20.00 4.54
C ARG A 3 21.12 -19.91 5.65
N ASN A 4 22.32 -20.36 5.31
CA ASN A 4 23.52 -20.39 6.12
C ASN A 4 24.15 -18.98 6.10
N TRP A 5 24.05 -18.23 7.21
CA TRP A 5 24.72 -16.94 7.36
C TRP A 5 26.11 -17.18 7.97
N LYS A 6 27.17 -17.02 7.16
CA LYS A 6 28.54 -17.02 7.65
C LYS A 6 28.74 -15.85 8.64
N GLN A 7 29.25 -16.17 9.83
CA GLN A 7 29.77 -15.20 10.78
C GLN A 7 30.87 -14.36 10.15
N LEU A 8 30.63 -13.05 10.04
CA LEU A 8 31.69 -12.04 9.91
C LEU A 8 32.19 -11.72 11.32
N SER A 9 33.05 -12.60 11.87
CA SER A 9 33.89 -12.27 13.01
C SER A 9 35.34 -12.20 12.55
N GLN A 10 36.03 -11.13 12.97
CA GLN A 10 37.45 -10.80 12.75
C GLN A 10 37.77 -10.04 11.45
N ALA A 11 37.53 -8.73 11.49
CA ALA A 11 38.49 -7.78 10.93
C ALA A 11 39.23 -7.13 12.10
N GLN A 12 40.55 -7.29 12.12
CA GLN A 12 41.46 -6.70 13.10
C GLN A 12 41.24 -5.18 13.18
N THR A 13 40.96 -4.68 14.37
CA THR A 13 41.01 -3.25 14.70
C THR A 13 42.47 -2.80 14.73
N GLY A 14 43.03 -2.55 13.54
CA GLY A 14 44.11 -1.59 13.38
C GLY A 14 43.53 -0.19 13.54
N GLY A 15 44.02 0.56 14.53
CA GLY A 15 43.50 1.86 14.92
C GLY A 15 43.45 2.84 13.76
N SER A 16 42.23 3.14 13.29
CA SER A 16 41.95 4.35 12.53
C SER A 16 40.65 4.93 13.08
N LYS A 17 40.74 6.16 13.61
CA LYS A 17 39.61 6.95 14.05
C LYS A 17 38.80 7.33 12.81
N LEU A 18 37.92 6.43 12.37
CA LEU A 18 36.86 6.78 11.43
C LEU A 18 35.95 7.78 12.13
N SER A 19 35.91 9.00 11.59
CA SER A 19 35.10 10.09 12.12
C SER A 19 33.62 9.71 12.05
N GLY A 20 32.84 10.08 13.07
CA GLY A 20 31.39 9.77 13.16
C GLY A 20 30.56 10.23 11.95
N ALA A 21 31.10 11.13 11.12
CA ALA A 21 30.51 11.53 9.85
C ALA A 21 30.45 10.39 8.82
N VAL A 22 31.43 9.49 8.78
CA VAL A 22 31.45 8.36 7.83
C VAL A 22 30.40 7.31 8.21
N PHE A 23 30.15 7.13 9.51
CA PHE A 23 29.13 6.19 10.00
C PHE A 23 27.70 6.71 9.78
N ALA A 24 27.47 8.02 9.97
CA ALA A 24 26.17 8.64 9.68
C ALA A 24 25.82 8.61 8.19
N VAL A 25 26.80 8.80 7.30
CA VAL A 25 26.60 8.64 5.84
C VAL A 25 26.35 7.17 5.50
N ALA A 26 27.07 6.22 6.10
CA ALA A 26 26.85 4.79 5.85
C ALA A 26 25.44 4.35 6.27
N LEU A 27 24.93 4.80 7.42
CA LEU A 27 23.59 4.46 7.90
C LEU A 27 22.47 5.11 7.04
N GLY A 28 22.65 6.38 6.65
CA GLY A 28 21.74 7.05 5.71
C GLY A 28 21.71 6.39 4.34
N THR A 29 22.86 5.89 3.86
CA THR A 29 22.94 5.12 2.61
C THR A 29 22.33 3.73 2.78
N LEU A 30 22.50 3.07 3.94
CA LEU A 30 21.95 1.72 4.18
C LEU A 30 20.42 1.74 4.17
N ILE A 31 19.80 2.74 4.80
CA ILE A 31 18.36 2.99 4.72
C ILE A 31 17.96 3.16 3.25
N ALA A 32 18.65 4.02 2.48
CA ALA A 32 18.38 4.20 1.06
C ALA A 32 18.62 2.95 0.18
N THR A 33 19.49 2.01 0.60
CA THR A 33 19.85 0.81 -0.16
C THR A 33 18.87 -0.34 0.09
N VAL A 34 18.33 -0.48 1.31
CA VAL A 34 17.19 -1.37 1.61
C VAL A 34 15.98 -0.98 0.74
N PHE A 35 15.83 0.31 0.40
CA PHE A 35 14.80 0.80 -0.53
C PHE A 35 15.07 0.56 -2.02
N ALA A 36 16.28 0.17 -2.43
CA ALA A 36 16.63 -0.06 -3.84
C ALA A 36 16.63 -1.55 -4.25
N SER A 37 16.69 -2.48 -3.30
CA SER A 37 16.84 -3.91 -3.58
C SER A 37 15.53 -4.70 -3.78
N ALA A 38 14.36 -4.06 -3.66
CA ALA A 38 13.06 -4.72 -3.82
C ALA A 38 12.56 -4.83 -5.29
N SER A 39 13.31 -4.32 -6.27
CA SER A 39 12.85 -4.24 -7.67
C SER A 39 13.47 -5.27 -8.63
N LEU A 40 14.01 -6.40 -8.15
CA LEU A 40 14.59 -7.41 -9.05
C LEU A 40 14.27 -8.85 -8.67
N ALA A 41 13.01 -9.25 -8.87
CA ALA A 41 12.63 -10.66 -9.03
C ALA A 41 11.55 -10.76 -10.11
N THR A 42 11.97 -11.06 -11.34
CA THR A 42 11.12 -11.28 -12.50
C THR A 42 10.29 -12.56 -12.36
N ALA A 43 8.98 -12.42 -12.62
CA ALA A 43 7.99 -13.48 -12.67
C ALA A 43 8.27 -14.53 -13.76
N GLN A 44 8.06 -15.82 -13.44
CA GLN A 44 7.77 -16.87 -14.41
C GLN A 44 6.28 -17.28 -14.32
N PRO A 45 5.56 -17.42 -15.44
CA PRO A 45 4.16 -17.83 -15.42
C PRO A 45 4.02 -19.34 -15.18
N ARG A 46 3.18 -19.72 -14.21
CA ARG A 46 2.72 -21.10 -14.02
C ARG A 46 1.67 -21.43 -15.09
N ARG A 47 1.92 -22.51 -15.82
CA ARG A 47 1.00 -23.14 -16.79
C ARG A 47 -0.28 -23.61 -16.09
N SER A 48 -1.42 -23.29 -16.69
CA SER A 48 -2.72 -23.88 -16.39
C SER A 48 -2.83 -25.28 -17.02
N ASN A 49 -3.33 -26.25 -16.26
CA ASN A 49 -3.76 -27.54 -16.78
C ASN A 49 -5.24 -27.45 -17.16
N GLN A 50 -5.49 -27.69 -18.44
CA GLN A 50 -6.78 -27.94 -19.05
C GLN A 50 -7.19 -29.38 -18.71
N ILE A 51 -8.40 -29.57 -18.17
CA ILE A 51 -9.04 -30.89 -18.10
C ILE A 51 -10.32 -30.81 -18.92
N ASP A 52 -10.32 -31.62 -19.96
CA ASP A 52 -11.45 -31.94 -20.82
C ASP A 52 -12.62 -32.54 -20.04
N ARG A 53 -13.84 -32.15 -20.42
CA ARG A 53 -14.95 -33.11 -20.45
C ARG A 53 -15.99 -32.73 -21.50
N ALA A 54 -16.10 -33.63 -22.46
CA ALA A 54 -17.16 -33.71 -23.46
C ALA A 54 -18.43 -34.33 -22.87
N ALA A 55 -19.59 -33.87 -23.37
CA ALA A 55 -20.84 -34.62 -23.53
C ALA A 55 -21.70 -33.77 -24.49
N GLU A 56 -21.76 -34.11 -25.78
CA GLU A 56 -22.72 -35.05 -26.40
C GLU A 56 -23.93 -34.30 -27.00
N ALA A 57 -24.22 -34.68 -28.24
CA ALA A 57 -25.07 -34.02 -29.20
C ALA A 57 -26.47 -34.64 -29.23
N THR A 58 -27.49 -33.87 -29.65
CA THR A 58 -28.30 -34.21 -30.85
C THR A 58 -29.24 -33.07 -31.25
N PRO A 59 -29.46 -32.83 -32.56
CA PRO A 59 -30.45 -31.88 -33.06
C PRO A 59 -31.79 -32.59 -33.32
N SER A 60 -32.91 -31.90 -33.10
CA SER A 60 -34.20 -32.31 -33.65
C SER A 60 -34.84 -31.19 -34.45
N LYS A 61 -35.33 -31.61 -35.61
CA LYS A 61 -35.87 -30.84 -36.72
C LYS A 61 -37.36 -30.58 -36.55
N LEU A 62 -37.79 -29.41 -37.03
CA LEU A 62 -38.93 -29.19 -37.93
C LEU A 62 -40.34 -29.53 -37.40
N SER A 63 -41.21 -28.51 -37.28
CA SER A 63 -42.34 -28.24 -38.20
C SER A 63 -43.29 -27.20 -37.60
N ASP A 64 -43.48 -26.08 -38.31
CA ASP A 64 -44.69 -25.24 -38.24
C ASP A 64 -45.85 -25.98 -38.96
N PRO A 65 -47.13 -25.67 -38.65
CA PRO A 65 -47.79 -24.59 -39.40
C PRO A 65 -48.83 -23.74 -38.64
N ASP A 66 -48.93 -22.49 -39.10
CA ASP A 66 -50.12 -21.66 -39.32
C ASP A 66 -51.31 -21.74 -38.34
N ILE A 67 -51.40 -20.75 -37.43
CA ILE A 67 -52.69 -20.14 -37.02
C ILE A 67 -52.48 -18.64 -36.73
N ALA A 68 -53.20 -17.79 -37.46
CA ALA A 68 -53.51 -16.41 -37.08
C ALA A 68 -54.93 -16.09 -37.60
N PRO A 69 -55.63 -15.04 -37.14
CA PRO A 69 -55.42 -14.23 -35.94
C PRO A 69 -56.72 -14.09 -35.09
N GLU A 70 -56.60 -14.05 -33.77
CA GLU A 70 -57.63 -13.40 -32.95
C GLU A 70 -57.01 -12.20 -32.25
N ALA A 71 -57.55 -11.03 -32.59
CA ALA A 71 -57.22 -9.74 -32.02
C ALA A 71 -57.70 -9.70 -30.57
N SER A 72 -56.83 -10.13 -29.64
CA SER A 72 -56.92 -9.77 -28.23
C SER A 72 -56.06 -8.54 -28.00
N GLU A 73 -56.69 -7.48 -27.52
CA GLU A 73 -56.05 -6.26 -27.01
C GLU A 73 -55.03 -6.65 -25.93
N LEU A 74 -53.77 -6.79 -26.35
CA LEU A 74 -52.62 -6.87 -25.46
C LEU A 74 -52.50 -5.54 -24.75
N GLN A 75 -53.12 -5.44 -23.58
CA GLN A 75 -52.60 -4.59 -22.52
C GLN A 75 -51.15 -5.03 -22.33
N THR A 76 -50.22 -4.21 -22.81
CA THR A 76 -48.83 -4.23 -22.34
C THR A 76 -48.90 -3.94 -20.84
N GLU A 77 -49.06 -5.00 -20.04
CA GLU A 77 -48.55 -5.02 -18.69
C GLU A 77 -47.07 -4.67 -18.84
N GLU A 78 -46.76 -3.43 -18.52
CA GLU A 78 -45.41 -2.95 -18.26
C GLU A 78 -44.89 -3.83 -17.13
N THR A 79 -44.30 -4.97 -17.49
CA THR A 79 -43.56 -5.85 -16.59
C THR A 79 -42.48 -4.98 -15.98
N ALA A 80 -42.77 -4.40 -14.82
CA ALA A 80 -41.81 -3.68 -14.03
C ALA A 80 -40.63 -4.63 -13.85
N GLU A 81 -39.48 -4.28 -14.42
CA GLU A 81 -38.27 -5.07 -14.25
C GLU A 81 -38.10 -5.30 -12.74
N PRO A 82 -37.90 -6.57 -12.31
CA PRO A 82 -37.72 -6.85 -10.91
C PRO A 82 -36.55 -6.02 -10.41
N VAL A 83 -36.84 -5.03 -9.57
CA VAL A 83 -35.83 -4.17 -8.95
C VAL A 83 -34.97 -5.11 -8.11
N GLU A 84 -33.80 -5.46 -8.63
CA GLU A 84 -32.85 -6.30 -7.91
C GLU A 84 -32.56 -5.63 -6.57
N PRO A 85 -32.62 -6.39 -5.45
CA PRO A 85 -32.39 -5.81 -4.15
C PRO A 85 -31.00 -5.17 -4.11
N GLU A 86 -30.94 -3.90 -3.75
CA GLU A 86 -29.69 -3.15 -3.65
C GLU A 86 -28.76 -3.89 -2.67
N VAL A 87 -27.63 -4.39 -3.18
CA VAL A 87 -26.67 -5.14 -2.35
C VAL A 87 -26.02 -4.17 -1.38
N VAL A 88 -26.46 -4.23 -0.12
CA VAL A 88 -25.89 -3.42 0.98
C VAL A 88 -24.70 -4.16 1.58
N PHE A 89 -23.49 -3.66 1.29
CA PHE A 89 -22.25 -4.19 1.86
C PHE A 89 -22.04 -3.69 3.29
N GLU A 90 -21.72 -4.60 4.21
CA GLU A 90 -21.34 -4.26 5.58
C GLU A 90 -19.83 -3.99 5.67
N TRP A 91 -19.38 -2.76 5.49
CA TRP A 91 -17.96 -2.40 5.60
C TRP A 91 -17.47 -2.36 7.05
N SER A 92 -16.20 -2.73 7.26
CA SER A 92 -15.54 -2.56 8.56
C SER A 92 -15.43 -1.07 8.91
N LYS A 93 -15.55 -0.75 10.21
CA LYS A 93 -15.34 0.62 10.71
C LYS A 93 -13.93 1.16 10.43
N PHE A 94 -12.94 0.27 10.43
CA PHE A 94 -11.53 0.57 10.17
C PHE A 94 -11.02 -0.43 9.13
N PRO A 95 -11.32 -0.21 7.83
CA PRO A 95 -10.92 -1.14 6.78
C PRO A 95 -9.39 -1.22 6.70
N ALA A 96 -8.87 -2.43 6.59
CA ALA A 96 -7.46 -2.67 6.28
C ALA A 96 -7.23 -2.60 4.77
N VAL A 97 -6.01 -2.81 4.31
CA VAL A 97 -5.61 -2.36 2.97
C VAL A 97 -6.35 -3.03 1.82
N HIS A 98 -6.77 -4.29 1.94
CA HIS A 98 -7.52 -4.96 0.88
C HIS A 98 -8.96 -4.44 0.84
N GLU A 99 -9.62 -4.35 2.00
CA GLU A 99 -10.96 -3.77 2.10
C GLU A 99 -10.98 -2.28 1.70
N ALA A 100 -9.95 -1.52 2.08
CA ALA A 100 -9.81 -0.12 1.71
C ALA A 100 -9.57 0.07 0.22
N ASP A 101 -8.87 -0.86 -0.45
CA ASP A 101 -8.74 -0.85 -1.90
C ASP A 101 -10.09 -1.09 -2.60
N LEU A 102 -10.92 -1.99 -2.09
CA LEU A 102 -12.29 -2.19 -2.59
C LEU A 102 -13.11 -0.90 -2.47
N LEU A 103 -13.11 -0.26 -1.30
CA LEU A 103 -13.77 1.03 -1.11
C LEU A 103 -13.26 2.10 -2.08
N ARG A 104 -11.94 2.11 -2.30
CA ARG A 104 -11.29 3.03 -3.24
C ARG A 104 -11.80 2.84 -4.66
N ARG A 105 -11.82 1.59 -5.14
CA ARG A 105 -12.34 1.23 -6.45
C ARG A 105 -13.80 1.62 -6.59
N ARG A 106 -14.65 1.25 -5.63
CA ARG A 106 -16.08 1.55 -5.65
C ARG A 106 -16.38 3.05 -5.83
N ASN A 107 -15.67 3.87 -5.05
CA ASN A 107 -15.99 5.29 -4.87
C ASN A 107 -15.24 6.22 -5.83
N ASN A 108 -14.31 5.72 -6.63
CA ASN A 108 -13.54 6.53 -7.56
C ASN A 108 -13.95 6.24 -9.02
N PRO A 109 -14.62 7.20 -9.69
CA PRO A 109 -15.11 7.02 -11.07
C PRO A 109 -13.98 6.99 -12.10
N LEU A 110 -12.73 7.23 -11.70
CA LEU A 110 -11.55 7.05 -12.54
C LEU A 110 -11.19 5.58 -12.76
N TYR A 111 -11.79 4.65 -12.00
CA TYR A 111 -11.74 3.23 -12.34
C TYR A 111 -12.79 2.91 -13.38
N ILE A 112 -12.47 2.00 -14.30
CA ILE A 112 -13.44 1.44 -15.23
C ILE A 112 -14.57 0.73 -14.47
N GLU A 113 -15.79 0.77 -15.00
CA GLU A 113 -17.00 0.27 -14.33
C GLU A 113 -16.84 -1.18 -13.83
N ALA A 114 -16.29 -2.06 -14.65
CA ALA A 114 -16.03 -3.46 -14.29
C ALA A 114 -15.12 -3.63 -13.05
N ARG A 115 -14.22 -2.68 -12.77
CA ARG A 115 -13.35 -2.70 -11.57
C ARG A 115 -14.03 -2.09 -10.34
N ARG A 116 -15.09 -1.30 -10.54
CA ARG A 116 -15.88 -0.65 -9.48
C ARG A 116 -16.96 -1.57 -8.93
N THR A 117 -17.45 -2.50 -9.75
CA THR A 117 -18.35 -3.58 -9.34
C THR A 117 -17.58 -4.54 -8.44
N ILE A 118 -18.08 -4.70 -7.21
CA ILE A 118 -17.52 -5.55 -6.16
C ILE A 118 -18.61 -6.52 -5.76
N ASP A 119 -18.27 -7.80 -5.63
CA ASP A 119 -19.18 -8.80 -5.11
C ASP A 119 -18.90 -9.12 -3.62
N GLU A 120 -19.84 -9.82 -3.01
CA GLU A 120 -19.78 -10.17 -1.59
C GLU A 120 -18.67 -11.18 -1.27
N GLU A 121 -18.26 -12.00 -2.24
CA GLU A 121 -17.17 -12.96 -2.07
C GLU A 121 -15.80 -12.25 -2.06
N GLU A 122 -15.61 -11.25 -2.93
CA GLU A 122 -14.43 -10.40 -2.99
C GLU A 122 -14.26 -9.62 -1.68
N LEU A 123 -15.34 -9.01 -1.15
CA LEU A 123 -15.30 -8.33 0.14
C LEU A 123 -14.95 -9.28 1.30
N ARG A 124 -15.56 -10.48 1.31
CA ARG A 124 -15.28 -11.49 2.33
C ARG A 124 -13.83 -11.98 2.27
N ALA A 125 -13.29 -12.18 1.06
CA ALA A 125 -11.91 -12.59 0.85
C ALA A 125 -10.93 -11.50 1.32
N ALA A 126 -11.18 -10.25 0.95
CA ALA A 126 -10.37 -9.11 1.39
C ALA A 126 -10.31 -9.01 2.92
N LYS A 127 -11.46 -9.10 3.60
CA LYS A 127 -11.53 -9.10 5.07
C LYS A 127 -10.76 -10.25 5.72
N ARG A 128 -10.78 -11.44 5.11
CA ARG A 128 -10.03 -12.59 5.64
C ARG A 128 -8.52 -12.34 5.56
N ILE A 129 -8.03 -11.90 4.40
CA ILE A 129 -6.61 -11.56 4.20
C ILE A 129 -6.19 -10.47 5.19
N ASP A 130 -6.99 -9.41 5.30
CA ASP A 130 -6.74 -8.31 6.23
C ASP A 130 -6.68 -8.79 7.69
N ALA A 131 -7.59 -9.68 8.11
CA ALA A 131 -7.61 -10.23 9.47
C ALA A 131 -6.36 -11.09 9.76
N ASP A 132 -5.96 -11.95 8.81
CA ASP A 132 -4.78 -12.80 8.94
C ASP A 132 -3.50 -11.94 9.04
N GLN A 133 -3.37 -10.92 8.20
CA GLN A 133 -2.23 -10.00 8.23
C GLN A 133 -2.19 -9.17 9.53
N GLN A 134 -3.34 -8.67 10.00
CA GLN A 134 -3.42 -7.96 11.28
C GLN A 134 -2.99 -8.83 12.46
N TRP A 135 -3.34 -10.12 12.44
CA TRP A 135 -2.93 -11.06 13.47
C TRP A 135 -1.41 -11.29 13.46
N GLN A 136 -0.82 -11.49 12.28
CA GLN A 136 0.63 -11.66 12.14
C GLN A 136 1.42 -10.44 12.63
N GLU A 137 0.96 -9.22 12.32
CA GLU A 137 1.60 -8.00 12.80
C GLU A 137 1.48 -7.85 14.33
N LEU A 138 0.34 -8.25 14.91
CA LEU A 138 0.18 -8.27 16.37
C LEU A 138 1.17 -9.24 17.04
N GLU A 139 1.34 -10.44 16.49
CA GLU A 139 2.32 -11.41 16.99
C GLU A 139 3.76 -10.86 16.90
N ALA A 140 4.11 -10.23 15.77
CA ALA A 140 5.41 -9.59 15.58
C ALA A 140 5.63 -8.46 16.61
N TYR A 141 4.60 -7.65 16.89
CA TYR A 141 4.67 -6.60 17.90
C TYR A 141 4.82 -7.13 19.33
N ILE A 142 4.10 -8.21 19.68
CA ILE A 142 4.25 -8.87 20.98
C ILE A 142 5.69 -9.37 21.15
N GLY A 143 6.29 -9.92 20.08
CA GLY A 143 7.72 -10.26 20.04
C GLY A 143 8.61 -9.05 20.31
N LEU A 144 8.38 -7.94 19.60
CA LEU A 144 9.13 -6.69 19.76
C LEU A 144 9.05 -6.12 21.19
N ILE A 145 7.85 -6.08 21.80
CA ILE A 145 7.70 -5.62 23.20
C ILE A 145 8.39 -6.57 24.17
N SER A 146 8.27 -7.88 23.95
CA SER A 146 8.91 -8.87 24.82
C SER A 146 10.42 -8.67 24.85
N ASP A 147 11.00 -8.29 23.69
CA ASP A 147 12.39 -7.89 23.56
C ASP A 147 12.69 -6.50 24.13
N LYS A 148 11.72 -5.59 24.29
CA LYS A 148 11.91 -4.24 24.87
C LYS A 148 12.64 -4.26 26.21
N LYS A 149 12.39 -5.27 27.06
CA LYS A 149 13.12 -5.43 28.34
C LYS A 149 14.61 -5.68 28.14
N ARG A 150 14.98 -6.36 27.05
CA ARG A 150 16.37 -6.54 26.59
C ARG A 150 16.89 -5.27 25.90
N MET A 151 16.03 -4.55 25.17
CA MET A 151 16.41 -3.36 24.40
C MET A 151 16.85 -2.15 25.25
N VAL A 152 16.41 -2.06 26.50
CA VAL A 152 16.85 -0.99 27.41
C VAL A 152 18.33 -1.13 27.80
N ARG A 153 18.93 -2.32 27.63
CA ARG A 153 20.30 -2.62 28.10
C ARG A 153 21.34 -2.66 26.98
N TYR A 154 21.08 -2.06 25.82
CA TYR A 154 22.07 -2.11 24.75
C TYR A 154 23.35 -1.35 25.13
N GLU A 155 24.48 -2.02 24.93
CA GLU A 155 25.79 -1.59 25.40
C GLU A 155 26.59 -0.91 24.27
N SER A 156 26.03 -0.82 23.05
CA SER A 156 26.72 -0.27 21.89
C SER A 156 25.78 0.40 20.88
N ALA A 157 26.33 1.34 20.10
CA ALA A 157 25.63 2.00 19.01
C ALA A 157 25.08 1.04 17.94
N SER A 158 25.77 -0.08 17.68
CA SER A 158 25.31 -1.08 16.69
C SER A 158 24.03 -1.76 17.14
N GLN A 159 23.95 -2.20 18.39
CA GLN A 159 22.75 -2.85 18.92
C GLN A 159 21.56 -1.88 18.97
N MET A 160 21.83 -0.60 19.26
CA MET A 160 20.82 0.45 19.21
C MET A 160 20.30 0.69 17.79
N ALA A 161 21.20 0.71 16.79
CA ALA A 161 20.82 0.85 15.39
C ALA A 161 19.95 -0.32 14.91
N ASP A 162 20.32 -1.57 15.26
CA ASP A 162 19.53 -2.76 14.93
C ASP A 162 18.13 -2.71 15.55
N ALA A 163 18.05 -2.21 16.79
CA ALA A 163 16.79 -2.04 17.50
C ALA A 163 15.87 -0.99 16.86
N LEU A 164 16.43 0.15 16.45
CA LEU A 164 15.71 1.19 15.72
C LEU A 164 15.21 0.66 14.38
N LEU A 165 16.05 -0.08 13.64
CA LEU A 165 15.66 -0.67 12.38
C LEU A 165 14.44 -1.60 12.52
N ARG A 166 14.44 -2.50 13.52
CA ARG A 166 13.30 -3.39 13.78
C ARG A 166 12.03 -2.64 14.16
N ILE A 167 12.16 -1.54 14.92
CA ILE A 167 11.03 -0.68 15.29
C ILE A 167 10.45 0.02 14.06
N ASP A 168 11.31 0.54 13.19
CA ASP A 168 10.89 1.20 11.96
C ASP A 168 10.25 0.19 11.00
N GLU A 169 10.84 -0.99 10.83
CA GLU A 169 10.27 -2.11 10.06
C GLU A 169 8.87 -2.48 10.58
N GLY A 170 8.73 -2.70 11.90
CA GLY A 170 7.42 -2.99 12.50
C GLY A 170 6.40 -1.86 12.31
N THR A 171 6.85 -0.60 12.34
CA THR A 171 5.97 0.54 12.06
C THR A 171 5.48 0.52 10.62
N TRP A 172 6.39 0.30 9.66
CA TRP A 172 6.05 0.25 8.24
C TRP A 172 5.17 -0.93 7.90
N ASN A 173 5.40 -2.10 8.48
CA ASN A 173 4.56 -3.28 8.27
C ASN A 173 3.13 -3.07 8.82
N ALA A 174 3.00 -2.53 10.02
CA ALA A 174 1.70 -2.17 10.57
C ALA A 174 0.96 -1.12 9.72
N LEU A 175 1.67 -0.15 9.15
CA LEU A 175 1.11 0.82 8.19
C LEU A 175 0.67 0.17 6.87
N ARG A 176 1.40 -0.85 6.40
CA ARG A 176 1.07 -1.62 5.19
C ARG A 176 -0.18 -2.47 5.34
N VAL A 177 -0.47 -2.96 6.53
CA VAL A 177 -1.67 -3.76 6.80
C VAL A 177 -2.91 -2.88 7.00
N GLY A 178 -2.75 -1.74 7.69
CA GLY A 178 -3.83 -0.80 7.91
C GLY A 178 -4.95 -1.28 8.84
N GLY A 179 -6.09 -0.60 8.79
CA GLY A 179 -7.20 -0.84 9.71
C GLY A 179 -6.77 -0.69 11.17
N LYS A 180 -6.97 -1.74 11.98
CA LYS A 180 -6.57 -1.76 13.40
C LYS A 180 -5.05 -1.77 13.60
N ALA A 181 -4.27 -2.18 12.60
CA ALA A 181 -2.81 -2.13 12.68
C ALA A 181 -2.26 -0.69 12.71
N TYR A 182 -3.05 0.33 12.36
CA TYR A 182 -2.62 1.72 12.57
C TYR A 182 -2.42 2.08 14.04
N ASP A 183 -3.24 1.53 14.94
CA ASP A 183 -3.05 1.71 16.38
C ASP A 183 -1.80 0.98 16.88
N LEU A 184 -1.45 -0.14 16.23
CA LEU A 184 -0.21 -0.85 16.46
C LEU A 184 1.00 0.00 16.07
N ALA A 185 0.99 0.63 14.89
CA ALA A 185 2.04 1.52 14.44
C ALA A 185 2.27 2.69 15.42
N LYS A 186 1.18 3.27 15.96
CA LYS A 186 1.26 4.31 17.02
C LYS A 186 1.89 3.78 18.30
N SER A 187 1.52 2.57 18.69
CA SER A 187 2.05 1.91 19.89
C SER A 187 3.55 1.59 19.74
N ILE A 188 3.98 1.16 18.55
CA ILE A 188 5.40 0.96 18.20
C ILE A 188 6.19 2.27 18.27
N GLN A 189 5.66 3.35 17.70
CA GLN A 189 6.31 4.68 17.78
C GLN A 189 6.37 5.23 19.22
N THR A 190 5.42 4.86 20.07
CA THR A 190 5.49 5.15 21.51
C THR A 190 6.65 4.40 22.17
N VAL A 191 6.80 3.10 21.87
CA VAL A 191 7.95 2.30 22.32
C VAL A 191 9.27 2.91 21.84
N ARG A 192 9.34 3.35 20.58
CA ARG A 192 10.51 4.04 20.02
C ARG A 192 10.90 5.26 20.86
N ARG A 193 9.92 6.14 21.12
CA ARG A 193 10.15 7.38 21.87
C ARG A 193 10.64 7.12 23.29
N GLU A 194 10.03 6.14 23.97
CA GLU A 194 10.45 5.75 25.31
C GLU A 194 11.86 5.14 25.33
N LEU A 195 12.21 4.28 24.37
CA LEU A 195 13.54 3.70 24.25
C LEU A 195 14.60 4.78 23.99
N MET A 196 14.32 5.69 23.06
CA MET A 196 15.17 6.84 22.77
C MET A 196 15.37 7.73 24.01
N GLY A 197 14.32 7.96 24.81
CA GLY A 197 14.42 8.67 26.09
C GLY A 197 15.38 7.98 27.05
N LYS A 198 15.22 6.67 27.24
CA LYS A 198 16.08 5.88 28.14
C LYS A 198 17.53 5.82 27.67
N TRP A 199 17.77 5.66 26.37
CA TRP A 199 19.13 5.65 25.84
C TRP A 199 19.82 7.01 26.06
N ARG A 200 19.11 8.13 25.88
CA ARG A 200 19.67 9.45 26.23
C ARG A 200 20.10 9.55 27.70
N GLU A 201 19.32 8.99 28.62
CA GLU A 201 19.65 8.97 30.05
C GLU A 201 20.86 8.06 30.36
N SER A 202 20.97 6.92 29.68
CA SER A 202 22.01 5.92 29.96
C SER A 202 23.34 6.14 29.23
N SER A 203 23.36 6.91 28.13
CA SER A 203 24.48 6.92 27.17
C SER A 203 25.47 8.06 27.36
N ALA A 204 25.65 8.55 28.59
CA ALA A 204 26.50 9.70 28.91
C ALA A 204 28.00 9.56 28.52
N GLY A 205 28.48 8.36 28.16
CA GLY A 205 29.89 8.09 27.89
C GLY A 205 30.25 7.53 26.50
N ASP A 206 29.29 7.17 25.64
CA ASP A 206 29.57 6.56 24.32
C ASP A 206 29.38 7.58 23.17
N PRO A 207 30.45 8.02 22.50
CA PRO A 207 30.37 8.96 21.38
C PRO A 207 29.59 8.43 20.16
N GLY A 208 29.62 7.12 19.93
CA GLY A 208 28.89 6.47 18.84
C GLY A 208 27.39 6.46 19.09
N VAL A 209 26.97 6.18 20.33
CA VAL A 209 25.55 6.26 20.72
C VAL A 209 25.07 7.71 20.65
N LYS A 210 25.86 8.67 21.13
CA LYS A 210 25.52 10.09 21.02
C LYS A 210 25.34 10.52 19.56
N ALA A 211 26.26 10.14 18.67
CA ALA A 211 26.16 10.46 17.25
C ALA A 211 24.92 9.85 16.59
N LEU A 212 24.54 8.63 16.99
CA LEU A 212 23.32 7.97 16.50
C LEU A 212 22.05 8.70 16.98
N LEU A 213 21.99 9.09 18.26
CA LEU A 213 20.88 9.87 18.82
C LEU A 213 20.76 11.26 18.14
N ASP A 214 21.89 11.94 17.93
CA ASP A 214 21.93 13.24 17.23
C ASP A 214 21.49 13.13 15.77
N ALA A 215 21.79 12.00 15.10
CA ALA A 215 21.33 11.74 13.74
C ALA A 215 19.83 11.48 13.70
N GLU A 216 19.30 10.72 14.67
CA GLU A 216 17.89 10.43 14.81
C GLU A 216 17.06 11.70 15.05
N ASP A 217 17.54 12.65 15.85
CA ASP A 217 16.86 13.94 16.10
C ASP A 217 16.69 14.81 14.84
N ARG A 218 17.49 14.54 13.79
CA ARG A 218 17.37 15.22 12.50
C ARG A 218 16.35 14.58 11.57
N LEU A 219 15.89 13.36 11.89
CA LEU A 219 14.90 12.67 11.08
C LEU A 219 13.50 13.21 11.41
N PRO A 220 12.66 13.45 10.39
CA PRO A 220 11.28 13.83 10.63
C PRO A 220 10.54 12.67 11.29
N ALA A 221 9.77 12.96 12.34
CA ALA A 221 8.93 11.96 12.98
C ALA A 221 7.96 11.34 11.96
N VAL A 222 7.83 10.01 11.98
CA VAL A 222 6.86 9.30 11.16
C VAL A 222 5.46 9.65 11.65
N ASN A 223 4.76 10.50 10.90
CA ASN A 223 3.36 10.81 11.18
C ASN A 223 2.48 9.67 10.66
N THR A 224 2.20 8.69 11.53
CA THR A 224 1.35 7.52 11.23
C THR A 224 -0.12 7.87 10.92
N ASP A 225 -0.55 9.09 11.25
CA ASP A 225 -1.87 9.62 10.91
C ASP A 225 -1.94 10.27 9.51
N SER A 226 -0.79 10.45 8.85
CA SER A 226 -0.75 10.99 7.50
C SER A 226 -1.26 9.97 6.48
N ALA A 227 -2.36 10.29 5.80
CA ALA A 227 -2.87 9.52 4.66
C ALA A 227 -1.77 9.25 3.61
N ALA A 228 -0.88 10.23 3.38
CA ALA A 228 0.24 10.06 2.47
C ALA A 228 1.23 8.97 2.92
N ILE A 229 1.53 8.87 4.21
CA ILE A 229 2.45 7.86 4.74
C ILE A 229 1.84 6.46 4.61
N ARG A 230 0.53 6.34 4.88
CA ARG A 230 -0.21 5.08 4.71
C ARG A 230 -0.21 4.63 3.24
N PHE A 231 -0.47 5.56 2.31
CA PHE A 231 -0.44 5.25 0.88
C PHE A 231 0.97 4.89 0.39
N ILE A 232 2.02 5.58 0.87
CA ILE A 232 3.42 5.23 0.55
C ILE A 232 3.74 3.81 1.05
N ALA A 233 3.36 3.49 2.28
CA ALA A 233 3.59 2.17 2.85
C ALA A 233 2.96 1.09 1.95
N LEU A 234 1.70 1.31 1.55
CA LEU A 234 0.90 0.43 0.70
C LEU A 234 1.57 0.16 -0.66
N ILE A 235 1.90 1.19 -1.43
CA ILE A 235 2.49 1.00 -2.78
C ILE A 235 3.92 0.47 -2.77
N GLN A 236 4.59 0.50 -1.61
CA GLN A 236 5.91 -0.10 -1.41
C GLN A 236 5.84 -1.53 -0.88
N ALA A 237 4.66 -2.05 -0.56
CA ALA A 237 4.50 -3.44 -0.16
C ALA A 237 4.65 -4.34 -1.39
N GLU A 238 5.37 -5.45 -1.22
CA GLU A 238 5.50 -6.48 -2.26
C GLU A 238 4.12 -7.08 -2.62
N GLU A 239 3.28 -7.29 -1.61
CA GLU A 239 1.93 -7.82 -1.74
C GLU A 239 0.86 -6.70 -1.72
N SER A 240 1.16 -5.55 -2.34
CA SER A 240 0.17 -4.46 -2.44
C SER A 240 -1.11 -4.92 -3.15
N PRO A 241 -2.32 -4.71 -2.58
CA PRO A 241 -3.58 -4.96 -3.27
C PRO A 241 -3.79 -4.04 -4.48
N ILE A 242 -3.10 -2.89 -4.54
CA ILE A 242 -3.15 -1.98 -5.69
C ILE A 242 -2.19 -2.50 -6.77
N PRO A 243 -2.69 -2.90 -7.95
CA PRO A 243 -1.85 -3.29 -9.08
C PRO A 243 -0.97 -2.12 -9.54
N ALA A 244 0.25 -2.43 -9.99
CA ALA A 244 1.22 -1.41 -10.40
C ALA A 244 0.69 -0.43 -11.47
N HIS A 245 -0.19 -0.87 -12.37
CA HIS A 245 -0.78 -0.05 -13.43
C HIS A 245 -1.96 0.82 -12.96
N GLU A 246 -2.50 0.58 -11.76
CA GLU A 246 -3.62 1.33 -11.18
C GLU A 246 -3.16 2.33 -10.10
N MET A 247 -1.86 2.43 -9.81
CA MET A 247 -1.33 3.26 -8.72
C MET A 247 -1.71 4.75 -8.85
N GLY A 248 -1.71 5.29 -10.08
CA GLY A 248 -2.13 6.67 -10.35
C GLY A 248 -3.61 6.90 -10.05
N THR A 249 -4.47 6.01 -10.54
CA THR A 249 -5.92 6.03 -10.24
C THR A 249 -6.17 5.89 -8.75
N ALA A 250 -5.46 4.98 -8.10
CA ALA A 250 -5.57 4.77 -6.66
C ALA A 250 -5.19 6.04 -5.89
N LEU A 251 -4.09 6.69 -6.27
CA LEU A 251 -3.62 7.93 -5.65
C LEU A 251 -4.64 9.06 -5.79
N MET A 252 -5.36 9.14 -6.91
CA MET A 252 -6.40 10.15 -7.14
C MET A 252 -7.62 10.01 -6.22
N SER A 253 -7.74 8.88 -5.53
CA SER A 253 -8.77 8.67 -4.51
C SER A 253 -8.39 9.33 -3.17
N GLU A 254 -7.12 9.66 -2.98
CA GLU A 254 -6.64 10.37 -1.79
C GLU A 254 -6.92 11.87 -1.90
N GLY A 255 -6.91 12.56 -0.76
CA GLY A 255 -7.04 14.01 -0.73
C GLY A 255 -5.88 14.73 -1.44
N ALA A 256 -6.16 15.92 -1.98
CA ALA A 256 -5.21 16.72 -2.77
C ALA A 256 -3.84 16.93 -2.07
N GLY A 257 -3.86 17.18 -0.75
CA GLY A 257 -2.64 17.30 0.06
C GLY A 257 -1.85 16.00 0.20
N ALA A 258 -2.52 14.85 0.22
CA ALA A 258 -1.86 13.54 0.25
C ALA A 258 -1.21 13.23 -1.09
N ILE A 259 -1.88 13.51 -2.22
CA ILE A 259 -1.33 13.34 -3.58
C ILE A 259 0.05 14.00 -3.71
N SER A 260 0.13 15.28 -3.32
CA SER A 260 1.39 16.04 -3.38
C SER A 260 2.50 15.42 -2.51
N LYS A 261 2.16 15.04 -1.27
CA LYS A 261 3.12 14.43 -0.33
C LYS A 261 3.62 13.07 -0.83
N VAL A 262 2.72 12.22 -1.31
CA VAL A 262 3.07 10.91 -1.88
C VAL A 262 4.03 11.11 -3.04
N TYR A 263 3.62 11.84 -4.07
CA TYR A 263 4.40 12.02 -5.30
C TYR A 263 5.81 12.60 -5.04
N ASN A 264 5.91 13.57 -4.14
CA ASN A 264 7.20 14.19 -3.78
C ASN A 264 8.11 13.26 -2.98
N SER A 265 7.54 12.28 -2.27
CA SER A 265 8.30 11.28 -1.51
C SER A 265 8.81 10.13 -2.38
N LEU A 266 8.17 9.87 -3.54
CA LEU A 266 8.60 8.84 -4.47
C LEU A 266 9.97 9.16 -5.08
N ARG A 267 10.73 8.12 -5.44
CA ARG A 267 12.04 8.22 -6.10
C ARG A 267 12.15 7.17 -7.20
N GLY A 268 13.14 7.35 -8.08
CA GLY A 268 13.51 6.36 -9.09
C GLY A 268 12.37 5.94 -10.01
N GLU A 269 12.30 4.63 -10.28
CA GLU A 269 11.31 4.02 -11.18
C GLU A 269 9.87 4.26 -10.72
N LEU A 270 9.60 4.13 -9.42
CA LEU A 270 8.25 4.31 -8.87
C LEU A 270 7.70 5.72 -9.15
N LYS A 271 8.56 6.76 -9.00
CA LYS A 271 8.17 8.14 -9.36
C LYS A 271 7.93 8.30 -10.86
N SER A 272 8.79 7.69 -11.69
CA SER A 272 8.65 7.73 -13.14
C SER A 272 7.35 7.07 -13.62
N ASN A 273 7.02 5.91 -13.07
CA ASN A 273 5.80 5.18 -13.38
C ASN A 273 4.55 5.96 -12.92
N MET A 274 4.58 6.52 -11.70
CA MET A 274 3.52 7.38 -11.21
C MET A 274 3.32 8.62 -12.10
N LYS A 275 4.40 9.28 -12.53
CA LYS A 275 4.34 10.44 -13.45
C LYS A 275 3.65 10.08 -14.77
N LYS A 276 3.98 8.93 -15.36
CA LYS A 276 3.37 8.45 -16.61
C LYS A 276 1.88 8.18 -16.44
N GLN A 277 1.50 7.47 -15.39
CA GLN A 277 0.09 7.14 -15.12
C GLN A 277 -0.74 8.38 -14.88
N LEU A 278 -0.27 9.30 -14.02
CA LEU A 278 -0.99 10.56 -13.77
C LEU A 278 -1.16 11.38 -15.06
N LYS A 279 -0.15 11.40 -15.94
CA LYS A 279 -0.27 12.11 -17.23
C LYS A 279 -1.38 11.53 -18.11
N VAL A 280 -1.41 10.19 -18.27
CA VAL A 280 -2.45 9.51 -19.06
C VAL A 280 -3.82 9.77 -18.44
N LEU A 281 -3.93 9.62 -17.12
CA LEU A 281 -5.17 9.81 -16.39
C LEU A 281 -5.73 11.23 -16.52
N MET A 282 -4.87 12.27 -16.49
CA MET A 282 -5.33 13.65 -16.71
C MET A 282 -5.86 13.88 -18.13
N GLN A 283 -5.27 13.23 -19.13
CA GLN A 283 -5.77 13.31 -20.51
C GLN A 283 -7.14 12.64 -20.66
N GLU A 284 -7.36 11.52 -19.98
CA GLU A 284 -8.65 10.82 -19.96
C GLU A 284 -9.71 11.65 -19.24
N VAL A 285 -9.38 12.25 -18.09
CA VAL A 285 -10.29 13.14 -17.35
C VAL A 285 -10.75 14.33 -18.19
N GLY A 286 -9.85 14.95 -18.97
CA GLY A 286 -10.21 16.05 -19.86
C GLY A 286 -11.01 15.60 -21.07
N ARG A 287 -10.68 14.46 -21.68
CA ARG A 287 -11.38 13.92 -22.85
C ARG A 287 -12.78 13.44 -22.53
N ASP A 288 -12.93 12.68 -21.45
CA ASP A 288 -14.16 11.96 -21.11
C ASP A 288 -15.00 12.74 -20.08
N GLU A 289 -14.60 13.98 -19.77
CA GLU A 289 -15.27 14.91 -18.84
C GLU A 289 -15.60 14.30 -17.46
N ILE A 290 -14.82 13.31 -17.02
CA ILE A 290 -15.11 12.54 -15.79
C ILE A 290 -15.16 13.47 -14.59
N ASP A 291 -16.28 13.47 -13.87
CA ASP A 291 -16.44 14.20 -12.61
C ASP A 291 -16.11 13.31 -11.40
N PHE A 292 -15.47 13.87 -10.38
CA PHE A 292 -15.07 13.17 -9.16
C PHE A 292 -14.82 14.12 -8.00
N GLU A 293 -14.84 13.58 -6.77
CA GLU A 293 -14.67 14.38 -5.56
C GLU A 293 -13.36 15.18 -5.56
N GLY A 294 -13.50 16.51 -5.46
CA GLY A 294 -12.38 17.44 -5.41
C GLY A 294 -11.61 17.57 -6.73
N LYS A 295 -12.24 17.28 -7.87
CA LYS A 295 -11.65 17.32 -9.22
C LYS A 295 -10.73 18.51 -9.44
N ASP A 296 -11.24 19.73 -9.34
CA ASP A 296 -10.46 20.95 -9.64
C ASP A 296 -9.19 21.05 -8.81
N GLN A 297 -9.28 20.78 -7.51
CA GLN A 297 -8.13 20.86 -6.61
C GLN A 297 -7.11 19.76 -6.91
N LYS A 298 -7.57 18.53 -7.16
CA LYS A 298 -6.70 17.39 -7.48
C LYS A 298 -6.03 17.57 -8.84
N VAL A 299 -6.76 17.98 -9.87
CA VAL A 299 -6.24 18.30 -11.20
C VAL A 299 -5.20 19.41 -11.13
N ALA A 300 -5.48 20.52 -10.42
CA ALA A 300 -4.53 21.61 -10.27
C ALA A 300 -3.21 21.17 -9.61
N ILE A 301 -3.31 20.32 -8.58
CA ILE A 301 -2.11 19.76 -7.92
C ILE A 301 -1.36 18.83 -8.85
N VAL A 302 -2.04 17.90 -9.54
CA VAL A 302 -1.39 16.98 -10.46
C VAL A 302 -0.72 17.73 -11.62
N ALA A 303 -1.40 18.70 -12.23
CA ALA A 303 -0.84 19.55 -13.27
C ALA A 303 0.46 20.25 -12.78
N LYS A 304 0.44 20.82 -11.56
CA LYS A 304 1.64 21.40 -10.95
C LYS A 304 2.76 20.38 -10.75
N LEU A 305 2.46 19.17 -10.28
CA LEU A 305 3.46 18.11 -10.06
C LEU A 305 4.04 17.55 -11.37
N LEU A 306 3.27 17.65 -12.46
CA LEU A 306 3.68 17.25 -13.81
C LEU A 306 4.37 18.39 -14.56
N GLU A 307 4.48 19.59 -13.97
CA GLU A 307 5.01 20.81 -14.60
C GLU A 307 4.22 21.19 -15.87
N ALA A 308 2.90 20.98 -15.85
CA ALA A 308 1.97 21.25 -16.93
C ALA A 308 0.84 22.20 -16.48
N ARG A 309 0.10 22.76 -17.44
CA ARG A 309 -1.14 23.49 -17.20
C ARG A 309 -2.34 22.55 -17.32
N PRO A 310 -3.45 22.76 -16.59
CA PRO A 310 -4.67 21.98 -16.77
C PRO A 310 -5.15 21.93 -18.23
N SER A 311 -5.04 23.06 -18.93
CA SER A 311 -5.36 23.19 -20.36
C SER A 311 -4.58 22.23 -21.27
N ASP A 312 -3.39 21.80 -20.86
CA ASP A 312 -2.57 20.85 -21.64
C ASP A 312 -3.20 19.45 -21.66
N PHE A 313 -4.21 19.21 -20.81
CA PHE A 313 -4.97 17.97 -20.70
C PHE A 313 -6.40 18.08 -21.23
N GLY A 314 -6.80 19.23 -21.77
CA GLY A 314 -8.19 19.48 -22.18
C GLY A 314 -9.15 19.73 -21.01
N ILE A 315 -8.62 20.16 -19.85
CA ILE A 315 -9.37 20.53 -18.64
C ILE A 315 -9.31 22.05 -18.44
#